data_AF-A0A8T3ZKS0-F1
#
_entry.id   AF-A0A8T3ZKS0-F1
#
_cell.length_a   1.000
_cell.length_b   1.000
_cell.length_c   1.000
_cell.angle_alpha   90.00
_cell.angle_beta   90.00
_cell.angle_gamma   90.00
#
_symmetry.space_group_name_H-M   'P 1'
#
loop_
_entity.id
_entity.type
_entity.pdbx_description
1 polymer ?
#
loop_
_entity_poly.entity_id
_entity_poly.type
_entity_poly.pdbx_seq_one_letter_code
_entity_poly.pdbx_strand_id
1 'polypeptide(L)' 'MKQQKKQQERQRSINQKNKLYRCSICHFQYKTKAWAEKCEQWCKIHKSCNMDITKYAIIK' A
#
# COMPACT_ATOMS: atom_id res chain seq x y z
N MET A 1 -30.81 30.13 15.86
CA MET A 1 -31.37 28.99 15.11
C MET A 1 -30.31 27.88 15.05
N LYS A 2 -30.63 26.71 15.61
CA LYS A 2 -30.07 25.35 15.35
C LYS A 2 -28.53 25.26 15.24
N GLN A 3 -27.80 25.00 16.34
CA GLN A 3 -27.45 23.63 16.77
C GLN A 3 -27.19 22.71 15.57
N GLN A 4 -25.96 22.26 15.29
CA GLN A 4 -25.33 21.10 15.92
C GLN A 4 -23.87 21.04 15.44
N LYS A 5 -22.88 21.13 16.33
CA LYS A 5 -22.36 20.04 17.18
C LYS A 5 -21.70 18.92 16.37
N LYS A 6 -20.38 18.84 16.59
CA LYS A 6 -19.66 17.66 17.08
C LYS A 6 -19.21 16.62 16.05
N GLN A 7 -17.90 16.42 16.10
CA GLN A 7 -17.26 15.11 16.22
C GLN A 7 -17.28 14.22 14.97
N GLN A 8 -16.18 14.27 14.22
CA GLN A 8 -15.59 13.04 13.68
C GLN A 8 -14.05 13.07 13.73
N GLU A 9 -13.47 13.74 14.73
CA GLU A 9 -12.23 13.26 15.35
C GLU A 9 -12.61 12.16 16.35
N ARG A 10 -12.54 10.88 15.94
CA ARG A 10 -12.40 9.69 16.80
C ARG A 10 -12.74 8.42 16.01
N GLN A 11 -11.78 7.88 15.29
CA GLN A 11 -11.63 6.42 15.28
C GLN A 11 -10.14 6.06 15.17
N ARG A 12 -9.42 6.31 16.28
CA ARG A 12 -8.24 5.53 16.62
C ARG A 12 -8.70 4.09 16.87
N SER A 13 -8.87 3.33 15.79
CA SER A 13 -8.97 1.88 15.86
C SER A 13 -7.61 1.32 15.47
N ILE A 14 -7.00 0.65 16.44
CA ILE A 14 -5.82 -0.19 16.29
C ILE A 14 -6.12 -1.23 15.20
N ASN A 15 -5.81 -0.94 13.94
CA ASN A 15 -5.78 -1.94 12.88
C ASN A 15 -4.38 -2.56 12.84
N GLN A 16 -4.07 -3.37 13.86
CA GLN A 16 -3.22 -4.52 13.66
C GLN A 16 -3.93 -5.46 12.67
N LYS A 17 -3.75 -5.31 11.34
CA LYS A 17 -4.01 -6.38 10.33
C LYS A 17 -3.87 -5.89 8.90
N ASN A 18 -2.63 -5.64 8.48
CA ASN A 18 -2.08 -6.00 7.16
C ASN A 18 -0.85 -5.12 6.97
N LYS A 19 0.29 -5.60 7.48
CA LYS A 19 1.57 -4.98 7.19
C LYS A 19 1.81 -5.15 5.69
N LEU A 20 1.47 -4.12 4.92
CA LEU A 20 1.73 -4.11 3.48
C LEU A 20 3.18 -3.73 3.25
N TYR A 21 3.76 -4.34 2.23
CA TYR A 21 5.14 -4.12 1.82
C TYR A 21 5.12 -3.27 0.57
N ARG A 22 5.81 -2.15 0.59
CA ARG A 22 5.82 -1.16 -0.50
C ARG A 22 7.11 -1.29 -1.32
N CYS A 23 7.00 -1.23 -2.64
CA CYS A 23 8.16 -1.05 -3.52
C CYS A 23 8.66 0.40 -3.43
N SER A 24 9.94 0.59 -3.18
CA SER A 24 10.55 1.92 -3.04
C SER A 24 10.63 2.70 -4.35
N ILE A 25 10.50 2.02 -5.51
CA ILE A 25 10.64 2.63 -6.85
C ILE A 25 9.29 2.99 -7.45
N CYS A 26 8.37 2.02 -7.57
CA CYS A 26 7.05 2.24 -8.17
C CYS A 26 5.93 2.45 -7.15
N HIS A 27 6.24 2.36 -5.86
CA HIS A 27 5.33 2.65 -4.75
C HIS A 27 4.13 1.72 -4.56
N PHE A 28 4.03 0.66 -5.35
CA PHE A 28 2.98 -0.34 -5.20
C PHE A 28 3.11 -1.09 -3.88
N GLN A 29 1.96 -1.41 -3.29
CA GLN A 29 1.87 -2.08 -2.01
C GLN A 29 1.37 -3.51 -2.16
N TYR A 30 2.03 -4.43 -1.49
CA TYR A 30 1.83 -5.87 -1.59
C TYR A 30 1.51 -6.49 -0.23
N LYS A 31 0.77 -7.60 -0.24
CA LYS A 31 0.43 -8.36 0.97
C LYS A 31 1.65 -8.95 1.68
N THR A 32 2.69 -9.29 0.92
CA THR A 32 3.85 -10.04 1.41
C THR A 32 5.14 -9.40 0.96
N LYS A 33 6.19 -9.52 1.79
CA LYS A 33 7.54 -9.01 1.49
C LYS A 33 8.09 -9.53 0.17
N ALA A 34 7.89 -10.81 -0.13
CA ALA A 34 8.40 -11.45 -1.34
C ALA A 34 7.89 -10.77 -2.64
N TRP A 35 6.64 -10.32 -2.67
CA TRP A 35 6.10 -9.60 -3.82
C TRP A 35 6.69 -8.20 -3.95
N ALA A 36 6.85 -7.49 -2.83
CA ALA A 36 7.51 -6.18 -2.83
C ALA A 36 8.98 -6.28 -3.26
N GLU A 37 9.72 -7.28 -2.76
CA GLU A 37 11.13 -7.52 -3.13
C GLU A 37 11.27 -7.90 -4.61
N LYS A 38 10.41 -8.78 -5.14
CA LYS A 38 10.38 -9.10 -6.58
C LYS A 38 10.10 -7.85 -7.41
N CYS A 39 9.16 -7.01 -6.97
CA CYS A 39 8.84 -5.75 -7.63
C CYS A 39 10.04 -4.80 -7.62
N GLU A 40 10.70 -4.61 -6.48
CA GLU A 40 11.88 -3.76 -6.35
C GLU A 40 13.04 -4.24 -7.22
N GLN A 41 13.33 -5.54 -7.21
CA GLN A 41 14.38 -6.13 -8.04
C GLN A 41 14.10 -5.90 -9.53
N TRP A 42 12.87 -6.14 -9.97
CA TRP A 42 12.48 -5.91 -11.36
C TRP A 42 12.60 -4.42 -11.73
N CYS A 43 12.01 -3.54 -10.93
CA CYS A 43 12.08 -2.10 -11.16
C CYS A 43 13.52 -1.58 -11.20
N LYS A 44 14.43 -2.13 -10.38
CA LYS A 44 15.84 -1.75 -10.36
C LYS A 44 16.59 -2.17 -11.63
N ILE A 45 16.31 -3.36 -12.17
CA ILE A 45 16.98 -3.91 -13.36
C ILE A 45 16.40 -3.32 -14.65
N HIS A 46 15.08 -3.36 -14.78
CA HIS A 46 14.39 -3.02 -16.03
C HIS A 46 13.89 -1.58 -16.10
N LYS A 47 14.00 -0.80 -15.01
CA LYS A 47 13.49 0.59 -14.91
C LYS A 47 12.02 0.75 -15.32
N SER A 48 11.23 -0.33 -15.17
CA SER A 48 9.83 -0.42 -15.57
C SER A 48 9.09 -1.35 -14.59
N CYS A 49 7.76 -1.34 -14.60
CA CYS A 49 6.96 -2.24 -13.77
C CYS A 49 6.63 -3.53 -14.54
N ASN A 50 6.79 -4.69 -13.89
CA ASN A 50 6.37 -5.96 -14.46
C ASN A 50 4.86 -6.19 -14.22
N MET A 51 4.08 -6.35 -15.30
CA MET A 51 2.64 -6.60 -15.25
C MET A 51 2.29 -7.87 -14.44
N ASP A 52 3.11 -8.91 -14.52
CA ASP A 52 2.93 -10.16 -13.77
C ASP A 52 3.16 -10.00 -12.26
N ILE A 53 3.90 -8.98 -11.85
CA ILE A 53 4.10 -8.67 -10.43
C ILE A 53 3.00 -7.71 -9.95
N THR A 54 2.71 -6.68 -10.75
CA THR A 54 1.72 -5.66 -10.38
C THR A 54 0.31 -6.19 -10.24
N LYS A 55 -0.04 -7.33 -10.89
CA LYS A 55 -1.34 -7.99 -10.68
C LYS A 55 -1.58 -8.47 -9.24
N TYR A 56 -0.51 -8.61 -8.45
CA TYR A 56 -0.58 -8.96 -7.02
C TYR A 56 -0.53 -7.73 -6.10
N ALA A 57 -0.44 -6.52 -6.66
CA ALA A 57 -0.49 -5.29 -5.89
C ALA A 57 -1.91 -5.08 -5.36
N ILE A 58 -2.00 -4.70 -4.09
CA ILE A 58 -3.27 -4.34 -3.45
C ILE A 58 -3.57 -2.86 -3.71
N ILE A 59 -2.54 -2.02 -3.76
CA ILE A 59 -2.64 -0.56 -3.93
C ILE A 59 -1.56 -0.09 -4.90
N LYS A 60 -1.95 0.82 -5.80
CA LYS A 60 -1.10 1.49 -6.79
C LYS A 60 -0.65 2.88 -6.31
#